data_AF-A0A495IU97-F1
#
_entry.id   AF-A0A495IU97-F1
#
_cell.length_a   1.000
_cell.length_b   1.000
_cell.length_c   1.000
_cell.angle_alpha   90.00
_cell.angle_beta   90.00
_cell.angle_gamma   90.00
#
_symmetry.space_group_name_H-M   'P 1'
#
loop_
_entity.id
_entity.type
_entity.pdbx_description
1 polymer ?
#
loop_
_entity_poly.entity_id
_entity_poly.type
_entity_poly.pdbx_seq_one_letter_code
_entity_poly.pdbx_strand_id
1 'polypeptide(L)'
;MSQYNFKHQNFLDFRPHPFDIGHPFGKWQGHEDNHFVNKLYKLDKAQYEAYYLHHADDYVKEGKGTADQFFKIVWALVQDRIDNLKRKNPFSSDHPKDVININKLNAFHEFMARIDEWNARPPSVINAEMEKTIAAQREQIKKLEDRLALLNEYETVQQIRIDEGHLPTVIDLFLKFKNLKVNGTRDLVKCDHKSPYYKMISKYFTDGGDPIKIETVKNYFTPISGTDTMKTEVPEDKQLFIIVPNPNLVKKDDKKI
;
A
#
# COMPACT_ATOMS: atom_id res chain seq x y z
N MET A 1 -0.66 5.95 -48.32
CA MET A 1 -0.93 4.53 -48.03
C MET A 1 -2.03 4.49 -46.99
N SER A 2 -3.16 3.83 -47.25
CA SER A 2 -4.24 3.69 -46.27
C SER A 2 -3.80 2.67 -45.21
N GLN A 3 -3.26 3.13 -44.08
CA GLN A 3 -2.83 2.24 -43.00
C GLN A 3 -4.03 1.88 -42.12
N TYR A 4 -4.60 0.71 -42.35
CA TYR A 4 -5.68 0.17 -41.52
C TYR A 4 -5.19 -0.15 -40.11
N ASN A 5 -5.39 0.78 -39.18
CA ASN A 5 -4.89 0.63 -37.79
C ASN A 5 -5.62 -0.48 -37.01
N PHE A 6 -6.80 -0.89 -37.46
CA PHE A 6 -7.65 -1.86 -36.77
C PHE A 6 -7.95 -3.09 -37.62
N LYS A 7 -7.97 -4.25 -36.96
CA LYS A 7 -8.31 -5.55 -37.55
C LYS A 7 -9.76 -5.63 -38.03
N HIS A 8 -9.94 -5.87 -39.33
CA HIS A 8 -11.24 -6.04 -39.97
C HIS A 8 -11.70 -7.50 -40.00
N GLN A 9 -12.99 -7.71 -40.24
CA GLN A 9 -13.50 -9.04 -40.56
C GLN A 9 -12.97 -9.46 -41.93
N ASN A 10 -12.52 -10.71 -42.02
CA ASN A 10 -12.11 -11.31 -43.28
C ASN A 10 -13.31 -11.46 -44.22
N PHE A 11 -13.08 -11.24 -45.50
CA PHE A 11 -14.10 -11.48 -46.52
C PHE A 11 -14.48 -12.96 -46.53
N LEU A 12 -15.80 -13.25 -46.49
CA LEU A 12 -16.37 -14.60 -46.44
C LEU A 12 -16.02 -15.40 -45.18
N ASP A 13 -15.65 -14.73 -44.09
CA ASP A 13 -15.56 -15.36 -42.78
C ASP A 13 -16.94 -15.47 -42.13
N PHE A 14 -17.45 -16.70 -42.04
CA PHE A 14 -18.75 -17.00 -41.44
C PHE A 14 -18.69 -17.08 -39.90
N ARG A 15 -17.50 -16.96 -39.30
CA ARG A 15 -17.30 -16.93 -37.84
C ARG A 15 -16.21 -15.90 -37.48
N PRO A 16 -16.44 -14.61 -37.78
CA PRO A 16 -15.47 -13.58 -37.47
C PRO A 16 -15.24 -13.50 -35.95
N HIS A 17 -14.03 -13.07 -35.56
CA HIS A 17 -13.74 -12.88 -34.15
C HIS A 17 -14.73 -11.82 -33.58
N PRO A 18 -15.23 -12.00 -32.34
CA PRO A 18 -16.19 -11.06 -31.76
C PRO A 18 -15.69 -9.62 -31.71
N PHE A 19 -14.37 -9.39 -31.81
CA PHE A 19 -13.73 -8.08 -31.79
C PHE A 19 -13.31 -7.55 -33.17
N ASP A 20 -13.47 -8.31 -34.25
CA ASP A 20 -13.19 -7.78 -35.59
C ASP A 20 -14.17 -6.65 -35.95
N ILE A 21 -13.64 -5.63 -36.64
CA ILE A 21 -14.38 -4.42 -36.99
C ILE A 21 -14.81 -4.40 -38.45
N GLY A 22 -16.11 -4.53 -38.72
CA GLY A 22 -16.70 -4.30 -40.05
C GLY A 22 -16.05 -5.08 -41.21
N HIS A 23 -16.46 -4.79 -42.43
CA HIS A 23 -15.82 -5.31 -43.65
C HIS A 23 -15.16 -4.14 -44.39
N PRO A 24 -13.94 -4.32 -44.95
CA PRO A 24 -13.17 -3.21 -45.54
C PRO A 24 -13.61 -2.87 -47.00
N PHE A 25 -14.90 -2.96 -47.34
CA PHE A 25 -15.36 -2.80 -48.73
C PHE A 25 -16.39 -1.67 -48.92
N GLY A 26 -16.34 -1.01 -50.08
CA GLY A 26 -17.33 -0.02 -50.53
C GLY A 26 -17.20 1.34 -49.83
N LYS A 27 -18.34 1.99 -49.54
CA LYS A 27 -18.42 3.32 -48.89
C LYS A 27 -17.89 3.36 -47.44
N TRP A 28 -17.43 2.22 -46.93
CA TRP A 28 -16.97 2.03 -45.55
C TRP A 28 -15.44 1.98 -45.45
N GLN A 29 -14.74 1.96 -46.59
CA GLN A 29 -13.29 2.00 -46.66
C GLN A 29 -12.76 3.34 -46.16
N GLY A 30 -11.81 3.33 -45.21
CA GLY A 30 -11.27 4.54 -44.57
C GLY A 30 -12.09 5.07 -43.38
N HIS A 31 -13.05 4.29 -42.89
CA HIS A 31 -13.83 4.60 -41.70
C HIS A 31 -13.60 3.60 -40.55
N GLU A 32 -12.44 2.93 -40.51
CA GLU A 32 -12.08 1.97 -39.46
C GLU A 32 -12.25 2.53 -38.05
N ASP A 33 -11.85 3.78 -37.84
CA ASP A 33 -12.02 4.54 -36.59
C ASP A 33 -13.47 4.56 -36.12
N ASN A 34 -14.41 4.79 -37.04
CA ASN A 34 -15.84 4.78 -36.75
C ASN A 34 -16.32 3.36 -36.42
N HIS A 35 -15.81 2.34 -37.10
CA HIS A 35 -16.16 0.95 -36.82
C HIS A 35 -15.66 0.50 -35.44
N PHE A 36 -14.43 0.87 -35.08
CA PHE A 36 -13.85 0.62 -33.77
C PHE A 36 -14.71 1.23 -32.66
N VAL A 37 -15.00 2.53 -32.78
CA VAL A 37 -15.82 3.26 -31.82
C VAL A 37 -17.26 2.72 -31.75
N ASN A 38 -17.86 2.39 -32.89
CA ASN A 38 -19.22 1.84 -32.92
C ASN A 38 -19.31 0.45 -32.26
N LYS A 39 -18.24 -0.34 -32.35
CA LYS A 39 -18.12 -1.60 -31.63
C LYS A 39 -18.02 -1.34 -30.12
N LEU A 40 -17.16 -0.39 -29.73
CA LEU A 40 -16.93 -0.02 -28.35
C LEU A 40 -18.21 0.39 -27.60
N TYR A 41 -19.14 1.10 -28.24
CA TYR A 41 -20.43 1.46 -27.63
C TYR A 41 -21.28 0.26 -27.18
N LYS A 42 -21.08 -0.90 -27.82
CA LYS A 42 -21.84 -2.13 -27.56
C LYS A 42 -21.17 -3.05 -26.54
N LEU A 43 -19.92 -2.76 -26.15
CA LEU A 43 -19.15 -3.61 -25.25
C LEU A 43 -19.43 -3.29 -23.78
N ASP A 44 -19.31 -4.32 -22.95
CA ASP A 44 -19.19 -4.16 -21.50
C ASP A 44 -17.76 -3.77 -21.10
N LYS A 45 -17.59 -3.11 -19.94
CA LYS A 45 -16.28 -2.73 -19.41
C LYS A 45 -15.34 -3.93 -19.27
N ALA A 46 -15.86 -5.10 -18.91
CA ALA A 46 -15.08 -6.33 -18.79
C ALA A 46 -14.45 -6.78 -20.13
N GLN A 47 -14.96 -6.29 -21.26
CA GLN A 47 -14.48 -6.67 -22.59
C GLN A 47 -13.47 -5.66 -23.18
N TYR A 48 -13.27 -4.51 -22.53
CA TYR A 48 -12.42 -3.43 -23.07
C TYR A 48 -10.98 -3.86 -23.28
N GLU A 49 -10.42 -4.60 -22.33
CA GLU A 49 -9.04 -5.08 -22.40
C GLU A 49 -8.83 -6.07 -23.53
N ALA A 50 -9.67 -7.10 -23.61
CA ALA A 50 -9.58 -8.07 -24.69
C ALA A 50 -9.84 -7.45 -26.07
N TYR A 51 -10.73 -6.45 -26.14
CA TYR A 51 -11.00 -5.70 -27.38
C TYR A 51 -9.79 -4.87 -27.83
N TYR A 52 -9.18 -4.14 -26.89
CA TYR A 52 -7.98 -3.33 -27.17
C TYR A 52 -6.80 -4.20 -27.59
N LEU A 53 -6.50 -5.24 -26.80
CA LEU A 53 -5.38 -6.15 -27.06
C LEU A 53 -5.53 -6.87 -28.40
N HIS A 54 -6.74 -7.26 -28.78
CA HIS A 54 -7.01 -7.88 -30.09
C HIS A 54 -6.53 -7.02 -31.26
N HIS A 55 -6.76 -5.71 -31.20
CA HIS A 55 -6.32 -4.79 -32.24
C HIS A 55 -4.86 -4.38 -32.09
N ALA A 56 -4.37 -4.19 -30.86
CA ALA A 56 -2.97 -3.85 -30.60
C ALA A 56 -2.02 -4.97 -31.07
N ASP A 57 -2.35 -6.22 -30.75
CA ASP A 57 -1.61 -7.40 -31.19
C ASP A 57 -1.57 -7.50 -32.70
N ASP A 58 -2.70 -7.31 -33.37
CA ASP A 58 -2.80 -7.36 -34.83
C ASP A 58 -1.96 -6.25 -35.47
N TYR A 59 -2.05 -5.03 -34.93
CA TYR A 59 -1.29 -3.88 -35.39
C TYR A 59 0.22 -4.11 -35.35
N VAL A 60 0.72 -4.70 -34.25
CA VAL A 60 2.14 -5.04 -34.10
C VAL A 60 2.52 -6.24 -34.96
N LYS A 61 1.70 -7.30 -35.00
CA LYS A 61 1.95 -8.53 -35.78
C LYS A 61 2.01 -8.27 -37.28
N GLU A 62 1.17 -7.37 -37.79
CA GLU A 62 1.18 -6.97 -39.20
C GLU A 62 2.28 -5.94 -39.54
N GLY A 63 3.11 -5.55 -38.57
CA GLY A 63 4.23 -4.63 -38.77
C GLY A 63 3.80 -3.19 -39.06
N LYS A 64 2.59 -2.78 -38.65
CA LYS A 64 2.06 -1.43 -38.89
C LYS A 64 2.74 -0.38 -38.01
N GLY A 65 3.26 -0.79 -36.86
CA GLY A 65 3.99 0.06 -35.92
C GLY A 65 4.20 -0.61 -34.56
N THR A 66 4.50 0.19 -33.55
CA THR A 66 4.72 -0.28 -32.17
C THR A 66 3.45 -0.21 -31.32
N ALA A 67 3.45 -0.90 -30.17
CA ALA A 67 2.36 -0.85 -29.20
C ALA A 67 2.11 0.58 -28.65
N ASP A 68 3.17 1.35 -28.41
CA ASP A 68 3.08 2.78 -28.01
C ASP A 68 2.37 3.62 -29.07
N GLN A 69 2.72 3.44 -30.34
CA GLN A 69 2.07 4.15 -31.45
C GLN A 69 0.58 3.79 -31.52
N PHE A 70 0.25 2.50 -31.39
CA PHE A 70 -1.15 2.07 -31.37
C PHE A 70 -1.92 2.67 -30.20
N PHE A 71 -1.35 2.66 -28.99
CA PHE A 71 -1.97 3.26 -27.81
C PHE A 71 -2.29 4.75 -28.04
N LYS A 72 -1.33 5.52 -28.58
CA LYS A 72 -1.52 6.95 -28.91
C LYS A 72 -2.63 7.17 -29.93
N ILE A 73 -2.70 6.34 -30.98
CA ILE A 73 -3.75 6.40 -32.00
C ILE A 73 -5.12 6.19 -31.36
N VAL A 74 -5.28 5.12 -30.57
CA VAL A 74 -6.56 4.81 -29.92
C VAL A 74 -6.96 5.88 -28.90
N TRP A 75 -5.99 6.38 -28.13
CA TRP A 75 -6.25 7.43 -27.14
C TRP A 75 -6.80 8.69 -27.80
N ALA A 76 -6.13 9.16 -28.86
CA ALA A 76 -6.52 10.33 -29.63
C ALA A 76 -7.89 10.13 -30.30
N LEU A 77 -8.13 8.97 -30.92
CA LEU A 77 -9.41 8.63 -31.54
C LEU A 77 -10.58 8.75 -30.55
N VAL A 78 -10.42 8.18 -29.36
CA VAL A 78 -11.48 8.18 -28.34
C VAL A 78 -11.70 9.61 -27.81
N GLN A 79 -10.63 10.37 -27.62
CA GLN A 79 -10.71 11.78 -27.20
C GLN A 79 -11.44 12.64 -28.24
N ASP A 80 -11.03 12.55 -29.51
CA ASP A 80 -11.64 13.30 -30.61
C ASP A 80 -13.12 12.99 -30.76
N ARG A 81 -13.50 11.73 -30.55
CA ARG A 81 -14.91 11.32 -30.56
C ARG A 81 -15.70 11.92 -29.40
N ILE A 82 -15.15 11.92 -28.18
CA ILE A 82 -15.79 12.57 -27.03
C ILE A 82 -16.02 14.06 -27.34
N ASP A 83 -15.00 14.74 -27.85
CA ASP A 83 -15.08 16.17 -28.13
C ASP A 83 -16.04 16.48 -29.28
N ASN A 84 -16.12 15.62 -30.29
CA ASN A 84 -17.12 15.71 -31.36
C ASN A 84 -18.54 15.59 -30.81
N LEU A 85 -18.81 14.60 -29.95
CA LEU A 85 -20.12 14.40 -29.34
C LEU A 85 -20.52 15.57 -28.43
N LYS A 86 -19.57 16.11 -27.64
CA LYS A 86 -19.80 17.29 -26.79
C LYS A 86 -20.12 18.56 -27.57
N ARG A 87 -19.61 18.69 -28.80
CA ARG A 87 -19.86 19.84 -29.69
C ARG A 87 -21.20 19.79 -30.40
N LYS A 88 -21.89 18.64 -30.42
CA LYS A 88 -23.22 18.53 -31.04
C LYS A 88 -24.25 19.34 -30.27
N ASN A 89 -25.34 19.69 -30.97
CA ASN A 89 -26.45 20.41 -30.38
C ASN A 89 -27.08 19.60 -29.20
N PRO A 90 -27.07 20.13 -27.97
CA PRO A 90 -27.64 19.45 -26.80
C PRO A 90 -29.18 19.33 -26.85
N PHE A 91 -29.85 20.07 -27.73
CA PHE A 91 -31.30 20.01 -27.92
C PHE A 91 -31.72 19.06 -29.05
N SER A 92 -30.78 18.31 -29.63
CA SER A 92 -31.11 17.30 -30.64
C SER A 92 -31.75 16.06 -30.01
N SER A 93 -32.58 15.35 -30.78
CA SER A 93 -33.18 14.08 -30.37
C SER A 93 -32.15 12.98 -30.06
N ASP A 94 -30.94 13.09 -30.62
CA ASP A 94 -29.84 12.17 -30.39
C ASP A 94 -29.05 12.47 -29.11
N HIS A 95 -29.26 13.62 -28.47
CA HIS A 95 -28.49 14.04 -27.30
C HIS A 95 -28.45 13.00 -26.17
N PRO A 96 -29.56 12.33 -25.78
CA PRO A 96 -29.52 11.28 -24.76
C PRO A 96 -28.57 10.13 -25.12
N LYS A 97 -28.56 9.75 -26.41
CA LYS A 97 -27.66 8.70 -26.92
C LYS A 97 -26.21 9.18 -26.96
N ASP A 98 -25.97 10.44 -27.33
CA ASP A 98 -24.64 11.04 -27.30
C ASP A 98 -24.07 11.07 -25.87
N VAL A 99 -24.89 11.36 -24.84
CA VAL A 99 -24.49 11.29 -23.43
C VAL A 99 -24.09 9.87 -23.01
N ILE A 100 -24.89 8.86 -23.39
CA ILE A 100 -24.57 7.44 -23.12
C ILE A 100 -23.24 7.05 -23.79
N ASN A 101 -23.06 7.47 -25.05
CA ASN A 101 -21.85 7.20 -25.81
C ASN A 101 -20.62 7.89 -25.19
N ILE A 102 -20.74 9.14 -24.75
CA ILE A 102 -19.67 9.84 -24.01
C ILE A 102 -19.29 9.06 -22.75
N ASN A 103 -20.27 8.58 -21.97
CA ASN A 103 -20.00 7.80 -20.77
C ASN A 103 -19.26 6.48 -21.07
N LYS A 104 -19.62 5.79 -22.16
CA LYS A 104 -18.91 4.60 -22.63
C LYS A 104 -17.46 4.92 -23.03
N LEU A 105 -17.23 6.02 -23.73
CA LEU A 105 -15.88 6.44 -24.14
C LEU A 105 -15.02 6.87 -22.95
N ASN A 106 -15.58 7.62 -21.99
CA ASN A 106 -14.89 7.97 -20.75
C ASN A 106 -14.49 6.71 -19.96
N ALA A 107 -15.39 5.74 -19.84
CA ALA A 107 -15.08 4.46 -19.18
C ALA A 107 -13.96 3.68 -19.91
N PHE A 108 -13.89 3.79 -21.24
CA PHE A 108 -12.80 3.19 -22.00
C PHE A 108 -11.48 3.95 -21.80
N HIS A 109 -11.50 5.29 -21.73
CA HIS A 109 -10.34 6.09 -21.35
C HIS A 109 -9.83 5.77 -19.94
N GLU A 110 -10.72 5.57 -18.96
CA GLU A 110 -10.34 5.12 -17.61
C GLU A 110 -9.59 3.78 -17.67
N PHE A 111 -10.09 2.84 -18.49
CA PHE A 111 -9.39 1.58 -18.76
C PHE A 111 -8.01 1.82 -19.40
N MET A 112 -7.93 2.64 -20.44
CA MET A 112 -6.66 2.94 -21.12
C MET A 112 -5.66 3.59 -20.18
N ALA A 113 -6.09 4.51 -19.32
CA ALA A 113 -5.23 5.18 -18.34
C ALA A 113 -4.62 4.19 -17.34
N ARG A 114 -5.34 3.10 -17.00
CA ARG A 114 -4.84 2.03 -16.12
C ARG A 114 -3.71 1.21 -16.78
N ILE A 115 -3.73 1.06 -18.10
CA ILE A 115 -2.76 0.27 -18.86
C ILE A 115 -1.72 1.14 -19.58
N ASP A 116 -1.70 2.45 -19.33
CA ASP A 116 -0.77 3.39 -19.96
C ASP A 116 0.63 3.24 -19.35
N GLU A 117 1.47 2.42 -19.98
CA GLU A 117 2.88 2.28 -19.63
C GLU A 117 3.77 3.34 -20.28
N TRP A 118 3.24 4.11 -21.24
CA TRP A 118 4.01 5.00 -22.11
C TRP A 118 3.83 6.49 -21.79
N ASN A 119 3.00 6.84 -20.81
CA ASN A 119 2.59 8.22 -20.53
C ASN A 119 2.07 8.92 -21.80
N ALA A 120 1.32 8.19 -22.63
CA ALA A 120 0.84 8.67 -23.93
C ALA A 120 -0.35 9.64 -23.80
N ARG A 121 -0.86 9.83 -22.58
CA ARG A 121 -1.92 10.78 -22.25
C ARG A 121 -1.44 12.23 -22.35
N PRO A 122 -2.35 13.20 -22.60
CA PRO A 122 -1.98 14.61 -22.63
C PRO A 122 -1.26 15.04 -21.35
N PRO A 123 -0.15 15.80 -21.45
CA PRO A 123 0.60 16.24 -20.28
C PRO A 123 -0.24 16.98 -19.24
N SER A 124 -1.28 17.71 -19.65
CA SER A 124 -2.19 18.40 -18.73
C SER A 124 -2.95 17.45 -17.80
N VAL A 125 -3.36 16.28 -18.28
CA VAL A 125 -4.07 15.27 -17.50
C VAL A 125 -3.09 14.60 -16.53
N ILE A 126 -1.93 14.21 -17.03
CA ILE A 126 -0.86 13.60 -16.22
C ILE A 126 -0.43 14.56 -15.11
N ASN A 127 -0.17 15.83 -15.44
CA ASN A 127 0.26 16.83 -14.48
C ASN A 127 -0.77 17.06 -13.38
N ALA A 128 -2.06 17.14 -13.72
CA ALA A 128 -3.13 17.30 -12.73
C ALA A 128 -3.25 16.09 -11.77
N GLU A 129 -3.08 14.87 -12.29
CA GLU A 129 -3.04 13.65 -11.46
C GLU A 129 -1.80 13.62 -10.55
N MET A 130 -0.64 14.00 -11.10
CA MET A 130 0.62 14.09 -10.34
C MET A 130 0.53 15.16 -9.25
N GLU A 131 -0.04 16.34 -9.52
CA GLU A 131 -0.23 17.40 -8.54
C GLU A 131 -1.11 16.95 -7.37
N LYS A 132 -2.21 16.23 -7.64
CA LYS A 132 -3.06 15.65 -6.59
C LYS A 132 -2.28 14.65 -5.74
N THR A 133 -1.48 13.80 -6.38
CA THR A 133 -0.66 12.80 -5.68
C THR A 133 0.40 13.46 -4.80
N ILE A 134 1.07 14.49 -5.33
CA ILE A 134 2.06 15.29 -4.59
C ILE A 134 1.41 15.97 -3.39
N ALA A 135 0.21 16.54 -3.54
CA ALA A 135 -0.51 17.16 -2.44
C ALA A 135 -0.84 16.15 -1.34
N ALA A 136 -1.39 14.98 -1.70
CA ALA A 136 -1.71 13.92 -0.75
C ALA A 136 -0.46 13.38 -0.03
N GLN A 137 0.64 13.18 -0.75
CA GLN A 137 1.91 12.73 -0.17
C GLN A 137 2.49 13.77 0.80
N ARG A 138 2.45 15.06 0.45
CA ARG A 138 2.90 16.15 1.34
C ARG A 138 2.09 16.19 2.64
N GLU A 139 0.78 15.97 2.56
CA GLU A 139 -0.07 15.90 3.75
C GLU A 139 0.30 14.71 4.65
N GLN A 140 0.56 13.54 4.06
CA GLN A 140 1.00 12.37 4.82
C GLN A 140 2.37 12.57 5.46
N ILE A 141 3.33 13.17 4.74
CA ILE A 141 4.65 13.50 5.28
C ILE A 141 4.49 14.40 6.49
N LYS A 142 3.73 15.49 6.37
CA LYS A 142 3.48 16.41 7.48
C LYS A 142 2.88 15.70 8.70
N LYS A 143 1.88 14.84 8.48
CA LYS A 143 1.25 14.07 9.56
C LYS A 143 2.22 13.11 10.25
N LEU A 144 3.13 12.50 9.49
CA LEU A 144 4.16 11.61 10.05
C LEU A 144 5.23 12.40 10.81
N GLU A 145 5.64 13.55 10.28
CA GLU A 145 6.58 14.46 10.96
C GLU A 145 6.00 14.97 12.29
N ASP A 146 4.74 15.41 12.30
CA ASP A 146 4.05 15.84 13.53
C ASP A 146 3.99 14.71 14.56
N ARG A 147 3.72 13.48 14.12
CA ARG A 147 3.72 12.30 14.99
C ARG A 147 5.11 11.97 15.53
N LEU A 148 6.16 12.10 14.71
CA LEU A 148 7.54 11.90 15.15
C LEU A 148 7.96 12.96 16.15
N ALA A 149 7.61 14.24 15.92
CA ALA A 149 7.89 15.32 16.85
C ALA A 149 7.27 15.06 18.23
N LEU A 150 6.00 14.62 18.27
CA LEU A 150 5.33 14.25 19.51
C LEU A 150 6.01 13.07 20.21
N LEU A 151 6.47 12.07 19.47
CA LEU A 151 7.16 10.92 20.06
C LEU A 151 8.55 11.29 20.59
N ASN A 152 9.26 12.18 19.88
CA ASN A 152 10.59 12.65 20.24
C ASN A 152 10.59 13.53 21.49
N GLU A 153 9.50 14.22 21.80
CA GLU A 153 9.36 14.98 23.05
C GLU A 153 9.59 14.10 24.30
N TYR A 154 9.21 12.83 24.22
CA TYR A 154 9.36 11.85 25.29
C TYR A 154 10.62 10.98 25.15
N GLU A 155 11.47 11.24 24.15
CA GLU A 155 12.73 10.54 24.00
C GLU A 155 13.82 11.15 24.87
N THR A 156 14.47 10.32 25.69
CA THR A 156 15.59 10.73 26.53
C THR A 156 16.86 10.79 25.67
N VAL A 157 17.50 11.97 25.62
CA VAL A 157 18.75 12.20 24.86
C VAL A 157 19.94 11.42 25.44
N GLN A 158 19.90 11.08 26.73
CA GLN A 158 20.98 10.36 27.41
C GLN A 158 20.48 9.03 27.95
N GLN A 159 21.22 7.95 27.67
CA GLN A 159 21.01 6.64 28.26
C GLN A 159 21.77 6.51 29.58
N ILE A 160 21.23 5.72 30.50
CA ILE A 160 21.83 5.41 31.81
C ILE A 160 22.92 4.35 31.59
N ARG A 161 24.17 4.67 31.92
CA ARG A 161 25.27 3.71 31.83
C ARG A 161 25.24 2.73 33.01
N ILE A 162 25.18 1.44 32.69
CA ILE A 162 25.43 0.35 33.64
C ILE A 162 26.93 0.06 33.63
N ASP A 163 27.51 -0.16 34.80
CA ASP A 163 28.90 -0.57 34.90
C ASP A 163 29.13 -1.90 34.17
N GLU A 164 30.30 -2.02 33.56
CA GLU A 164 30.64 -3.14 32.67
C GLU A 164 30.44 -4.49 33.37
N GLY A 165 29.69 -5.38 32.74
CA GLY A 165 29.42 -6.72 33.27
C GLY A 165 28.38 -6.77 34.41
N HIS A 166 27.68 -5.66 34.67
CA HIS A 166 26.57 -5.59 35.64
C HIS A 166 25.17 -5.54 35.00
N LEU A 167 25.07 -5.66 33.67
CA LEU A 167 23.78 -5.82 32.99
C LEU A 167 22.90 -6.94 33.60
N PRO A 168 23.40 -8.16 33.90
CA PRO A 168 22.60 -9.19 34.53
C PRO A 168 22.08 -8.80 35.93
N THR A 169 22.86 -8.02 36.69
CA THR A 169 22.45 -7.51 38.01
C THR A 169 21.27 -6.54 37.90
N VAL A 170 21.30 -5.66 36.89
CA VAL A 170 20.16 -4.76 36.62
C VAL A 170 18.93 -5.55 36.17
N ILE A 171 19.10 -6.56 35.32
CA ILE A 171 18.00 -7.45 34.91
C ILE A 171 17.36 -8.15 36.11
N ASP A 172 18.16 -8.65 37.05
CA ASP A 172 17.68 -9.26 38.29
C ASP A 172 16.85 -8.29 39.14
N LEU A 173 17.28 -7.04 39.27
CA LEU A 173 16.48 -6.00 39.93
C LEU A 173 15.12 -5.79 39.25
N PHE A 174 15.07 -5.75 37.92
CA PHE A 174 13.80 -5.64 37.18
C PHE A 174 12.91 -6.88 37.33
N LEU A 175 13.49 -8.09 37.40
CA LEU A 175 12.76 -9.32 37.67
C LEU A 175 12.18 -9.33 39.10
N LYS A 176 12.97 -8.89 40.09
CA LYS A 176 12.51 -8.71 41.48
C LYS A 176 11.40 -7.68 41.57
N PHE A 177 11.57 -6.52 40.92
CA PHE A 177 10.57 -5.46 40.83
C PHE A 177 9.25 -5.96 40.23
N LYS A 178 9.31 -6.70 39.12
CA LYS A 178 8.14 -7.32 38.47
C LYS A 178 7.34 -8.22 39.43
N ASN A 179 8.02 -8.91 40.34
CA ASN A 179 7.41 -9.89 41.24
C ASN A 179 6.97 -9.29 42.61
N LEU A 180 7.15 -7.98 42.81
CA LEU A 180 6.73 -7.32 44.05
C LEU A 180 5.20 -7.33 44.19
N LYS A 181 4.73 -7.48 45.43
CA LYS A 181 3.30 -7.48 45.78
C LYS A 181 2.97 -6.41 46.81
N VAL A 182 1.87 -5.71 46.59
CA VAL A 182 1.23 -4.82 47.57
C VAL A 182 0.53 -5.68 48.62
N ASN A 183 0.94 -5.53 49.89
CA ASN A 183 0.42 -6.29 51.05
C ASN A 183 0.42 -7.82 50.84
N GLY A 184 1.36 -8.33 50.03
CA GLY A 184 1.47 -9.77 49.74
C GLY A 184 0.38 -10.35 48.83
N THR A 185 -0.64 -9.57 48.43
CA THR A 185 -1.80 -10.08 47.70
C THR A 185 -1.79 -9.70 46.22
N ARG A 186 -1.70 -8.40 45.91
CA ARG A 186 -1.81 -7.88 44.55
C ARG A 186 -0.43 -7.54 43.98
N ASP A 187 -0.15 -7.92 42.75
CA ASP A 187 1.09 -7.51 42.09
C ASP A 187 1.19 -5.98 42.04
N LEU A 188 2.38 -5.45 42.35
CA LEU A 188 2.66 -4.01 42.31
C LEU A 188 2.56 -3.47 40.89
N VAL A 189 3.01 -4.26 39.91
CA VAL A 189 3.06 -3.92 38.50
C VAL A 189 2.50 -5.07 37.67
N LYS A 190 1.56 -4.77 36.78
CA LYS A 190 0.94 -5.74 35.86
C LYS A 190 1.21 -5.35 34.41
N CYS A 191 1.37 -6.33 33.55
CA CYS A 191 1.56 -6.14 32.11
C CYS A 191 0.68 -7.13 31.35
N ASP A 192 -0.22 -6.62 30.51
CA ASP A 192 -1.23 -7.45 29.85
C ASP A 192 -0.64 -8.33 28.74
N HIS A 193 0.29 -7.80 27.93
CA HIS A 193 0.82 -8.51 26.75
C HIS A 193 2.32 -8.24 26.53
N LYS A 194 3.15 -9.27 26.73
CA LYS A 194 4.63 -9.25 26.64
C LYS A 194 5.29 -8.29 27.64
N SER A 195 6.38 -8.73 28.27
CA SER A 195 7.10 -7.94 29.29
C SER A 195 7.65 -6.62 28.69
N PRO A 196 7.20 -5.42 29.09
CA PRO A 196 7.75 -4.17 28.55
C PRO A 196 9.18 -3.90 29.04
N TYR A 197 9.61 -4.59 30.11
CA TYR A 197 10.89 -4.40 30.78
C TYR A 197 12.09 -4.54 29.84
N TYR A 198 12.09 -5.51 28.92
CA TYR A 198 13.23 -5.70 28.02
C TYR A 198 13.40 -4.54 27.01
N LYS A 199 12.30 -3.92 26.56
CA LYS A 199 12.35 -2.74 25.69
C LYS A 199 12.82 -1.52 26.45
N MET A 200 12.36 -1.35 27.69
CA MET A 200 12.77 -0.26 28.55
C MET A 200 14.27 -0.33 28.86
N ILE A 201 14.77 -1.51 29.27
CA ILE A 201 16.20 -1.71 29.56
C ILE A 201 17.03 -1.40 28.31
N SER A 202 16.68 -1.98 27.15
CA SER A 202 17.42 -1.75 25.91
C SER A 202 17.34 -0.30 25.40
N LYS A 203 16.22 0.41 25.62
CA LYS A 203 16.05 1.81 25.20
C LYS A 203 16.79 2.80 26.10
N TYR A 204 16.72 2.60 27.42
CA TYR A 204 17.16 3.62 28.39
C TYR A 204 18.52 3.33 29.03
N PHE A 205 19.10 2.14 28.85
CA PHE A 205 20.37 1.76 29.47
C PHE A 205 21.42 1.35 28.44
N THR A 206 22.70 1.48 28.81
CA THR A 206 23.86 0.93 28.12
C THR A 206 24.65 0.02 29.03
N ASP A 207 25.35 -0.98 28.49
CA ASP A 207 26.23 -1.89 29.24
C ASP A 207 27.69 -1.49 29.00
N GLY A 208 28.38 -0.98 30.01
CA GLY A 208 29.74 -0.46 29.84
C GLY A 208 29.84 0.77 28.93
N GLY A 209 28.72 1.31 28.44
CA GLY A 209 28.65 2.37 27.43
C GLY A 209 28.16 1.89 26.06
N ASP A 210 28.05 0.56 25.87
CA ASP A 210 27.58 -0.03 24.62
C ASP A 210 26.05 -0.18 24.59
N PRO A 211 25.43 -0.01 23.40
CA PRO A 211 23.99 -0.25 23.23
C PRO A 211 23.60 -1.69 23.54
N ILE A 212 22.58 -1.87 24.37
CA ILE A 212 22.06 -3.19 24.72
C ILE A 212 21.08 -3.67 23.65
N LYS A 213 21.31 -4.85 23.07
CA LYS A 213 20.38 -5.43 22.08
C LYS A 213 19.08 -5.90 22.73
N ILE A 214 17.94 -5.54 22.13
CA ILE A 214 16.59 -5.91 22.62
C ILE A 214 16.45 -7.42 22.82
N GLU A 215 16.95 -8.22 21.89
CA GLU A 215 16.85 -9.69 21.93
C GLU A 215 17.62 -10.30 23.11
N THR A 216 18.82 -9.77 23.41
CA THR A 216 19.63 -10.21 24.55
C THR A 216 18.86 -10.08 25.85
N VAL A 217 18.18 -8.95 26.07
CA VAL A 217 17.40 -8.73 27.29
C VAL A 217 16.10 -9.53 27.26
N LYS A 218 15.45 -9.66 26.10
CA LYS A 218 14.19 -10.38 25.94
C LYS A 218 14.28 -11.84 26.41
N ASN A 219 15.43 -12.49 26.24
CA ASN A 219 15.67 -13.87 26.66
C ASN A 219 15.57 -14.07 28.20
N TYR A 220 15.78 -13.03 29.00
CA TYR A 220 15.63 -13.08 30.45
C TYR A 220 14.17 -12.98 30.92
N PHE A 221 13.27 -12.45 30.07
CA PHE A 221 11.86 -12.20 30.44
C PHE A 221 10.86 -13.15 29.76
N THR A 222 11.33 -14.03 28.87
CA THR A 222 10.48 -14.94 28.11
C THR A 222 10.31 -16.28 28.85
N PRO A 223 9.09 -16.77 29.09
CA PRO A 223 8.87 -18.10 29.67
C PRO A 223 9.27 -19.20 28.67
N ILE A 224 9.73 -20.34 29.17
CA ILE A 224 10.00 -21.53 28.33
C ILE A 224 8.65 -22.06 27.85
N SER A 225 8.38 -21.99 26.54
CA SER A 225 7.18 -22.57 25.94
C SER A 225 7.52 -23.19 24.59
N GLY A 226 7.51 -24.52 24.49
CA GLY A 226 7.71 -25.23 23.23
C GLY A 226 9.05 -24.92 22.55
N THR A 227 9.15 -25.18 21.24
CA THR A 227 10.38 -25.23 20.40
C THR A 227 11.31 -24.00 20.38
N ASP A 228 11.07 -22.96 21.19
CA ASP A 228 11.94 -21.78 21.34
C ASP A 228 12.80 -21.94 22.62
N THR A 229 14.11 -22.15 22.44
CA THR A 229 14.99 -22.77 23.44
C THR A 229 15.93 -21.81 24.18
N MET A 230 15.62 -20.52 24.35
CA MET A 230 16.57 -19.61 25.01
C MET A 230 15.95 -18.75 26.12
N LYS A 231 15.70 -19.38 27.29
CA LYS A 231 15.60 -18.65 28.56
C LYS A 231 17.01 -18.47 29.12
N THR A 232 17.41 -17.23 29.36
CA THR A 232 18.66 -16.93 30.07
C THR A 232 18.35 -16.67 31.53
N GLU A 233 19.01 -17.39 32.44
CA GLU A 233 18.90 -17.15 33.88
C GLU A 233 19.99 -16.19 34.33
N VAL A 234 19.69 -15.37 35.34
CA VAL A 234 20.70 -14.47 35.90
C VAL A 234 21.63 -15.30 36.80
N PRO A 235 22.96 -15.30 36.53
CA PRO A 235 23.93 -16.01 37.37
C PRO A 235 23.85 -15.60 38.84
N GLU A 236 24.03 -16.54 39.77
CA GLU A 236 23.91 -16.29 41.22
C GLU A 236 24.89 -15.21 41.71
N ASP A 237 26.11 -15.18 41.16
CA ASP A 237 27.14 -14.17 41.47
C ASP A 237 26.74 -12.75 41.03
N LYS A 238 25.70 -12.63 40.19
CA LYS A 238 25.16 -11.35 39.71
C LYS A 238 23.88 -10.92 40.43
N GLN A 239 23.30 -11.76 41.30
CA GLN A 239 22.11 -11.45 42.11
C GLN A 239 22.47 -10.68 43.39
N LEU A 240 23.12 -9.53 43.24
CA LEU A 240 23.80 -8.81 44.34
C LEU A 240 22.86 -8.12 45.35
N PHE A 241 21.61 -7.85 44.99
CA PHE A 241 20.71 -7.00 45.77
C PHE A 241 19.41 -7.70 46.15
N ILE A 242 18.84 -7.36 47.30
CA ILE A 242 17.51 -7.81 47.74
C ILE A 242 16.57 -6.62 47.94
N ILE A 243 15.30 -6.75 47.57
CA ILE A 243 14.28 -5.72 47.79
C ILE A 243 13.44 -6.15 49.00
N VAL A 244 13.52 -5.38 50.08
CA VAL A 244 12.83 -5.66 51.34
C VAL A 244 11.70 -4.66 51.57
N PRO A 245 10.44 -5.09 51.76
CA PRO A 245 9.34 -4.19 52.12
C PRO A 245 9.57 -3.51 53.46
N ASN A 246 9.14 -2.25 53.61
CA ASN A 246 9.23 -1.57 54.90
C ASN A 246 8.23 -2.19 55.91
N PRO A 247 8.71 -2.86 56.97
CA PRO A 247 7.86 -3.60 57.90
C PRO A 247 6.91 -2.69 58.70
N ASN A 248 7.23 -1.41 58.85
CA ASN A 248 6.42 -0.46 59.61
C ASN A 248 5.20 0.06 58.82
N LEU A 249 5.11 -0.22 57.51
CA LEU A 249 4.07 0.30 56.62
C LEU A 249 3.24 -0.81 55.94
N VAL A 250 3.73 -2.05 55.93
CA VAL A 250 2.95 -3.20 55.47
C VAL A 250 2.03 -3.63 56.61
N LYS A 251 0.79 -3.14 56.59
CA LYS A 251 -0.25 -3.62 57.52
C LYS A 251 -0.36 -5.14 57.35
N LYS A 252 -0.15 -5.89 58.44
CA LYS A 252 -0.63 -7.27 58.54
C LYS A 252 -2.13 -7.19 58.40
N ASP A 253 -2.67 -7.55 57.25
CA ASP A 253 -4.09 -7.87 57.14
C ASP A 253 -4.29 -9.13 57.99
N ASP A 254 -4.59 -8.91 59.26
CA ASP A 254 -4.98 -9.96 60.18
C ASP A 254 -6.17 -10.69 59.57
N LYS A 255 -5.97 -11.99 59.37
CA LYS A 255 -7.00 -12.97 59.06
C LYS A 255 -8.20 -12.72 59.98
N LYS A 256 -9.31 -12.24 59.42
CA LYS A 256 -10.62 -12.50 60.02
C LYS A 256 -11.01 -13.92 59.66
N ILE A 257 -10.96 -14.78 60.68
CA ILE A 257 -11.64 -16.07 60.77
C ILE A 257 -13.14 -15.83 60.71
#